data_AF-A0A9E4M545-F1
#
_entry.id   AF-A0A9E4M545-F1
#
_cell.length_a   1.000
_cell.length_b   1.000
_cell.length_c   1.000
_cell.angle_alpha   90.00
_cell.angle_beta   90.00
_cell.angle_gamma   90.00
#
_symmetry.space_group_name_H-M   'P 1'
#
loop_
_entity.id
_entity.type
_entity.pdbx_description
1 polymer ?
#
loop_
_entity_poly.entity_id
_entity_poly.type
_entity_poly.pdbx_seq_one_letter_code
_entity_poly.pdbx_strand_id
1 'polypeptide(L)'
;MALDRQALQRSLFGFLQILSNPMEADPAFFNADSASYNTPDLEGAKALMAEAGYPNGFDGGEMINCSLGFQFDTLAQGVQSQLANLGITVDLNLVDVGTYVNRTLIAFTQDPDNFDLALCAMVPKPDEYDLLNHPYNKLFTETMGWIDTKPEFFELLSDARSIASNDEYMAAMHQLRAWPMKEQPQIVIG
;
A
#
# COMPACT_ATOMS: atom_id res chain seq x y z
N MET A 1 -6.49 1.62 9.77
CA MET A 1 -7.44 1.56 10.91
C MET A 1 -8.90 1.46 10.45
N ALA A 2 -9.38 2.34 9.58
CA ALA A 2 -10.82 2.38 9.27
C ALA A 2 -11.34 1.27 8.33
N LEU A 3 -10.47 0.67 7.50
CA LEU A 3 -10.88 -0.34 6.53
C LEU A 3 -11.21 -1.69 7.20
N ASP A 4 -12.44 -2.15 7.02
CA ASP A 4 -12.91 -3.51 7.26
C ASP A 4 -12.47 -4.43 6.10
N ARG A 5 -11.26 -4.98 6.25
CA ARG A 5 -10.68 -5.96 5.31
C ARG A 5 -11.49 -7.26 5.25
N GLN A 6 -12.19 -7.62 6.32
CA GLN A 6 -13.05 -8.80 6.37
C GLN A 6 -14.30 -8.61 5.50
N ALA A 7 -14.87 -7.40 5.48
CA ALA A 7 -15.96 -7.07 4.55
C ALA A 7 -15.51 -7.14 3.09
N LEU A 8 -14.30 -6.63 2.78
CA LEU A 8 -13.70 -6.73 1.45
C LEU A 8 -13.42 -8.19 1.05
N GLN A 9 -12.95 -9.01 1.99
CA GLN A 9 -12.78 -10.44 1.74
C GLN A 9 -14.12 -11.13 1.44
N ARG A 10 -15.17 -10.80 2.21
CA ARG A 10 -16.52 -11.35 1.98
C ARG A 10 -17.10 -10.94 0.63
N SER A 11 -16.88 -9.71 0.17
CA SER A 11 -17.35 -9.26 -1.16
C SER A 11 -16.67 -10.01 -2.30
N LEU A 12 -15.48 -10.57 -2.06
CA LEU A 12 -14.73 -11.41 -3.00
C LEU A 12 -14.88 -12.92 -2.72
N PHE A 13 -16.01 -13.35 -2.13
CA PHE A 13 -16.32 -14.75 -1.83
C PHE A 13 -15.30 -15.47 -0.94
N GLY A 14 -14.49 -14.73 -0.17
CA GLY A 14 -13.43 -15.29 0.65
C GLY A 14 -12.06 -15.39 -0.02
N PHE A 15 -11.92 -15.01 -1.30
CA PHE A 15 -10.69 -15.20 -2.07
C PHE A 15 -9.63 -14.10 -1.89
N LEU A 16 -9.82 -13.18 -0.93
CA LEU A 16 -8.81 -12.22 -0.53
C LEU A 16 -8.05 -12.75 0.68
N GLN A 17 -6.73 -12.83 0.63
CA GLN A 17 -5.95 -13.06 1.85
C GLN A 17 -5.82 -11.75 2.59
N ILE A 18 -6.18 -11.70 3.88
CA ILE A 18 -6.00 -10.45 4.65
C ILE A 18 -4.56 -10.37 5.11
N LEU A 19 -3.89 -9.28 4.74
CA LEU A 19 -2.52 -9.03 5.12
C LEU A 19 -2.42 -7.80 6.03
N SER A 20 -1.63 -7.95 7.10
CA SER A 20 -1.19 -6.82 7.94
C SER A 20 0.17 -6.26 7.49
N ASN A 21 0.85 -6.98 6.58
CA ASN A 21 2.16 -6.64 6.04
C ASN A 21 2.10 -6.74 4.50
N PRO A 22 2.69 -5.80 3.74
CA PRO A 22 2.85 -5.90 2.30
C PRO A 22 3.71 -7.08 1.85
N MET A 23 4.52 -7.65 2.76
CA MET A 23 5.19 -8.92 2.54
C MET A 23 4.24 -10.09 2.84
N GLU A 24 4.37 -11.16 2.05
CA GLU A 24 3.57 -12.38 2.22
C GLU A 24 3.66 -12.95 3.63
N ALA A 25 2.65 -13.75 4.00
CA ALA A 25 2.58 -14.44 5.28
C ALA A 25 3.58 -15.62 5.43
N ASP A 26 4.66 -15.65 4.65
CA ASP A 26 5.78 -16.55 4.93
C ASP A 26 6.38 -16.14 6.28
N PRO A 27 6.47 -17.04 7.28
CA PRO A 27 7.08 -16.73 8.57
C PRO A 27 8.51 -16.19 8.47
N ALA A 28 9.26 -16.51 7.41
CA ALA A 28 10.58 -15.95 7.16
C ALA A 28 10.52 -14.44 6.85
N PHE A 29 9.39 -13.96 6.33
CA PHE A 29 9.19 -12.59 5.84
C PHE A 29 8.26 -11.75 6.72
N PHE A 30 7.43 -12.42 7.52
CA PHE A 30 6.45 -11.80 8.40
C PHE A 30 7.10 -11.09 9.61
N ASN A 31 6.82 -9.80 9.78
CA ASN A 31 7.16 -9.06 10.99
C ASN A 31 5.99 -9.10 11.99
N ALA A 32 6.14 -9.85 13.08
CA ALA A 32 5.12 -9.99 14.12
C ALA A 32 4.84 -8.69 14.91
N ASP A 33 5.79 -7.75 14.92
CA ASP A 33 5.64 -6.45 15.59
C ASP A 33 5.01 -5.38 14.69
N SER A 34 4.66 -5.73 13.44
CA SER A 34 3.93 -4.81 12.55
C SER A 34 2.53 -4.51 13.08
N ALA A 35 2.08 -3.28 12.89
CA ALA A 35 0.73 -2.89 13.27
C ALA A 35 -0.30 -3.74 12.51
N SER A 36 -1.10 -4.52 13.24
CA SER A 36 -2.20 -5.27 12.65
C SER A 36 -3.46 -4.43 12.55
N TYR A 37 -4.05 -4.40 11.36
CA TYR A 37 -5.33 -3.76 11.09
C TYR A 37 -6.40 -4.76 10.68
N ASN A 38 -6.28 -5.99 11.20
CA ASN A 38 -7.24 -7.07 10.95
C ASN A 38 -8.62 -6.76 11.52
N THR A 39 -8.69 -5.94 12.58
CA THR A 39 -9.92 -5.42 13.16
C THR A 39 -10.06 -3.94 12.80
N PRO A 40 -11.15 -3.53 12.12
CA PRO A 40 -11.38 -2.12 11.83
C PRO A 40 -11.68 -1.34 13.12
N ASP A 41 -11.08 -0.15 13.23
CA ASP A 41 -11.33 0.80 14.30
C ASP A 41 -11.76 2.14 13.69
N LEU A 42 -13.07 2.28 13.51
CA LEU A 42 -13.68 3.47 12.92
C LEU A 42 -13.66 4.65 13.90
N GLU A 43 -13.79 4.41 15.20
CA GLU A 43 -13.78 5.47 16.21
C GLU A 43 -12.39 6.06 16.37
N GLY A 44 -11.36 5.21 16.47
CA GLY A 44 -9.96 5.66 16.49
C GLY A 44 -9.56 6.38 15.20
N ALA A 45 -10.01 5.91 14.04
CA ALA A 45 -9.76 6.62 12.78
C ALA A 45 -10.41 8.01 12.76
N LYS A 46 -11.65 8.15 13.24
CA LYS A 46 -12.33 9.45 13.34
C LYS A 46 -11.64 10.38 14.34
N ALA A 47 -11.13 9.85 15.46
CA ALA A 47 -10.35 10.62 16.42
C ALA A 47 -9.08 11.18 15.79
N LEU A 48 -8.30 10.34 15.08
CA LEU A 48 -7.09 10.78 14.37
C LEU A 48 -7.41 11.82 13.29
N MET A 49 -8.49 11.65 12.53
CA MET A 49 -8.92 12.65 11.56
C MET A 49 -9.29 13.98 12.21
N ALA A 50 -9.96 13.96 13.36
CA ALA A 50 -10.28 15.18 14.12
C ALA A 50 -9.01 15.88 14.64
N GLU A 51 -8.04 15.13 15.17
CA GLU A 51 -6.72 15.65 15.59
C GLU A 51 -5.95 16.27 14.42
N ALA A 52 -6.06 15.68 13.22
CA ALA A 52 -5.46 16.20 12.00
C ALA A 52 -6.21 17.41 11.40
N GLY A 53 -7.32 17.86 11.99
CA GLY A 53 -8.10 19.00 11.52
C GLY A 53 -9.22 18.67 10.54
N TYR A 54 -9.54 17.39 10.35
CA TYR A 54 -10.58 16.87 9.46
C TYR A 54 -11.72 16.13 10.20
N PRO A 55 -12.36 16.73 11.23
CA PRO A 55 -13.36 16.02 12.05
C PRO A 55 -14.61 15.58 11.29
N ASN A 56 -14.86 16.18 10.11
CA ASN A 56 -16.01 15.87 9.26
C ASN A 56 -15.60 15.23 7.92
N GLY A 57 -14.34 14.78 7.80
CA GLY A 57 -13.78 14.32 6.54
C GLY A 57 -13.30 15.44 5.62
N PHE A 58 -12.99 15.07 4.39
CA PHE A 58 -12.44 15.93 3.34
C PHE A 58 -12.74 15.34 1.95
N ASP A 59 -12.49 16.12 0.91
CA ASP A 59 -12.48 15.62 -0.46
C ASP A 59 -11.15 14.90 -0.72
N GLY A 60 -11.23 13.59 -0.87
CA GLY A 60 -10.08 12.71 -1.14
C GLY A 60 -9.75 12.58 -2.62
N GLY A 61 -10.45 13.32 -3.49
CA GLY A 61 -10.09 13.46 -4.90
C GLY A 61 -10.30 12.20 -5.74
N GLU A 62 -9.49 12.00 -6.78
CA GLU A 62 -9.65 10.88 -7.70
C GLU A 62 -8.95 9.61 -7.18
N MET A 63 -9.71 8.51 -7.10
CA MET A 63 -9.19 7.17 -6.92
C MET A 63 -9.17 6.42 -8.25
N ILE A 64 -7.99 6.21 -8.82
CA ILE A 64 -7.81 5.45 -10.05
C ILE A 64 -7.67 3.95 -9.75
N ASN A 65 -8.38 3.12 -10.53
CA ASN A 65 -8.29 1.67 -10.45
C ASN A 65 -8.20 1.06 -11.86
N CYS A 66 -7.25 0.14 -12.03
CA CYS A 66 -7.14 -0.64 -13.26
C CYS A 66 -8.23 -1.73 -13.28
N SER A 67 -9.20 -1.61 -14.19
CA SER A 67 -10.29 -2.58 -14.32
C SER A 67 -9.80 -3.87 -15.02
N LEU A 68 -9.11 -4.71 -14.27
CA LEU A 68 -8.58 -6.02 -14.71
C LEU A 68 -9.60 -7.17 -14.53
N GLY A 69 -10.75 -6.88 -13.91
CA GLY A 69 -11.80 -7.85 -13.64
C GLY A 69 -12.65 -7.46 -12.44
N PHE A 70 -13.76 -8.18 -12.26
CA PHE A 70 -14.77 -7.87 -11.23
C PHE A 70 -14.17 -7.77 -9.83
N GLN A 71 -13.12 -8.53 -9.53
CA GLN A 71 -12.47 -8.55 -8.23
C GLN A 71 -11.78 -7.22 -7.89
N PHE A 72 -11.14 -6.57 -8.87
CA PHE A 72 -10.48 -5.27 -8.67
C PHE A 72 -11.52 -4.16 -8.52
N ASP A 73 -12.54 -4.17 -9.37
CA ASP A 73 -13.62 -3.17 -9.33
C ASP A 73 -14.42 -3.27 -8.02
N THR A 74 -14.73 -4.50 -7.59
CA THR A 74 -15.42 -4.75 -6.32
C THR A 74 -14.58 -4.29 -5.13
N LEU A 75 -13.27 -4.51 -5.17
CA LEU A 75 -12.36 -4.04 -4.13
C LEU A 75 -12.32 -2.51 -4.08
N ALA A 76 -12.15 -1.85 -5.22
CA ALA A 76 -12.11 -0.40 -5.34
C ALA A 76 -13.42 0.26 -4.84
N GLN A 77 -14.57 -0.27 -5.25
CA GLN A 77 -15.89 0.20 -4.78
C GLN A 77 -16.06 -0.03 -3.28
N GLY A 78 -15.59 -1.16 -2.77
CA GLY A 78 -15.59 -1.46 -1.34
C GLY A 78 -14.76 -0.46 -0.54
N VAL A 79 -13.57 -0.11 -1.02
CA VAL A 79 -12.71 0.93 -0.40
C VAL A 79 -13.39 2.29 -0.45
N GLN A 80 -13.92 2.71 -1.60
CA GLN A 80 -14.66 3.98 -1.75
C GLN A 80 -15.82 4.06 -0.74
N SER A 81 -16.63 3.00 -0.63
CA SER A 81 -17.76 2.96 0.30
C SER A 81 -17.32 3.07 1.77
N GLN A 82 -16.20 2.45 2.13
CA GLN A 82 -15.69 2.52 3.50
C GLN A 82 -15.06 3.88 3.82
N LEU A 83 -14.42 4.53 2.84
CA LEU A 83 -13.93 5.91 2.98
C LEU A 83 -15.07 6.91 3.21
N ALA A 84 -16.21 6.71 2.52
CA ALA A 84 -17.39 7.55 2.71
C ALA A 84 -17.94 7.50 4.16
N ASN A 85 -17.78 6.37 4.89
CA ASN A 85 -18.18 6.26 6.30
C ASN A 85 -17.34 7.14 7.26
N LEU A 86 -16.19 7.64 6.79
CA LEU A 86 -15.34 8.62 7.49
C LEU A 86 -15.62 10.06 7.03
N GLY A 87 -16.53 10.27 6.09
CA GLY A 87 -16.72 11.56 5.43
C GLY A 87 -15.67 11.88 4.36
N ILE A 88 -14.87 10.88 3.95
CA ILE A 88 -13.91 11.04 2.85
C ILE A 88 -14.61 10.69 1.54
N THR A 89 -14.78 11.68 0.67
CA THR A 89 -15.39 11.46 -0.65
C THR A 89 -14.27 11.22 -1.66
N VAL A 90 -14.36 10.16 -2.45
CA VAL A 90 -13.41 9.87 -3.55
C VAL A 90 -14.17 9.59 -4.83
N ASP A 91 -13.69 10.13 -5.95
CA ASP A 91 -14.20 9.84 -7.28
C ASP A 91 -13.49 8.60 -7.84
N LEU A 92 -14.19 7.48 -7.91
CA LEU A 92 -13.61 6.22 -8.37
C LEU A 92 -13.61 6.16 -9.90
N ASN A 93 -12.42 6.25 -10.49
CA ASN A 93 -12.19 6.16 -11.92
C ASN A 93 -11.67 4.77 -12.31
N LEU A 94 -12.54 3.97 -12.93
CA LEU A 94 -12.19 2.65 -13.48
C LEU A 94 -11.65 2.82 -14.90
N VAL A 95 -10.38 2.48 -15.10
CA VAL A 95 -9.68 2.69 -16.39
C VAL A 95 -9.09 1.39 -16.94
N ASP A 96 -8.79 1.37 -18.24
CA ASP A 96 -8.06 0.28 -18.87
C ASP A 96 -6.57 0.30 -18.48
N VAL A 97 -5.87 -0.81 -18.73
CA VAL A 97 -4.45 -0.98 -18.35
C VAL A 97 -3.53 0.05 -19.00
N GLY A 98 -3.79 0.47 -20.24
CA GLY A 98 -2.96 1.46 -20.95
C GLY A 98 -3.08 2.82 -20.29
N THR A 99 -4.30 3.23 -19.96
CA THR A 99 -4.58 4.48 -19.24
C THR A 99 -4.03 4.45 -17.82
N TYR A 100 -4.22 3.34 -17.09
CA TYR A 100 -3.68 3.18 -15.74
C TYR A 100 -2.16 3.32 -15.71
N VAL A 101 -1.45 2.58 -16.58
CA VAL A 101 0.01 2.63 -16.70
C VAL A 101 0.47 4.03 -17.12
N ASN A 102 -0.23 4.68 -18.03
CA ASN A 102 0.13 6.03 -18.44
C ASN A 102 0.07 7.00 -17.26
N ARG A 103 -1.04 7.04 -16.52
CA ARG A 103 -1.22 7.98 -15.41
C ARG A 103 -0.31 7.68 -14.22
N THR A 104 -0.26 6.42 -13.81
CA THR A 104 0.47 5.99 -12.60
C THR A 104 1.96 5.77 -12.81
N LEU A 105 2.42 5.36 -14.00
CA LEU A 105 3.84 5.02 -14.19
C LEU A 105 4.59 5.98 -15.11
N ILE A 106 3.92 6.58 -16.09
CA ILE A 106 4.59 7.40 -17.11
C ILE A 106 4.45 8.89 -16.83
N ALA A 107 3.22 9.34 -16.56
CA ALA A 107 2.87 10.75 -16.44
C ALA A 107 3.06 11.29 -15.02
N PHE A 108 3.16 10.45 -14.00
CA PHE A 108 3.26 10.91 -12.61
C PHE A 108 4.41 11.89 -12.36
N THR A 109 5.60 11.63 -12.91
CA THR A 109 6.76 12.54 -12.74
C THR A 109 6.58 13.88 -13.44
N GLN A 110 5.62 13.99 -14.36
CA GLN A 110 5.32 15.19 -15.13
C GLN A 110 4.09 15.94 -14.58
N ASP A 111 3.15 15.19 -13.99
CA ASP A 111 1.89 15.68 -13.44
C ASP A 111 1.56 14.86 -12.18
N PRO A 112 2.15 15.19 -11.03
CA PRO A 112 1.97 14.44 -9.78
C PRO A 112 0.57 14.61 -9.18
N ASP A 113 -0.19 15.60 -9.64
CA ASP A 113 -1.56 15.88 -9.20
C ASP A 113 -2.61 15.16 -10.06
N ASN A 114 -2.19 14.23 -10.94
CA ASN A 114 -3.08 13.59 -11.90
C ASN A 114 -3.99 12.50 -11.29
N PHE A 115 -3.77 12.06 -10.05
CA PHE A 115 -4.68 11.26 -9.21
C PHE A 115 -4.29 11.43 -7.74
N ASP A 116 -5.19 11.11 -6.82
CA ASP A 116 -4.94 11.21 -5.38
C ASP A 116 -4.72 9.83 -4.73
N LEU A 117 -5.40 8.80 -5.25
CA LEU A 117 -5.32 7.42 -4.78
C LEU A 117 -5.22 6.46 -5.95
N ALA A 118 -4.37 5.43 -5.84
CA ALA A 118 -4.27 4.37 -6.82
C ALA A 118 -4.39 3.00 -6.15
N LEU A 119 -5.31 2.16 -6.63
CA LEU A 119 -5.39 0.78 -6.17
C LEU A 119 -4.40 -0.08 -6.96
N CYS A 120 -3.39 -0.61 -6.26
CA CYS A 120 -2.35 -1.44 -6.86
C CYS A 120 -2.33 -2.84 -6.24
N ALA A 121 -1.90 -3.83 -7.02
CA ALA A 121 -1.56 -5.16 -6.53
C ALA A 121 -0.04 -5.36 -6.59
N MET A 122 0.50 -6.04 -5.59
CA MET A 122 1.88 -6.49 -5.59
C MET A 122 1.92 -7.96 -5.98
N VAL A 123 2.90 -8.33 -6.80
CA VAL A 123 3.14 -9.73 -7.17
C VAL A 123 4.25 -10.27 -6.28
N PRO A 124 4.05 -11.44 -5.65
CA PRO A 124 5.07 -12.13 -4.87
C PRO A 124 6.40 -12.26 -5.59
N LYS A 125 7.51 -12.19 -4.85
CA LYS A 125 8.87 -12.31 -5.38
C LYS A 125 9.61 -13.46 -4.70
N PRO A 126 10.51 -14.15 -5.44
CA PRO A 126 11.18 -15.35 -4.95
C PRO A 126 12.27 -15.07 -3.91
N ASP A 127 12.70 -13.81 -3.74
CA ASP A 127 13.77 -13.43 -2.83
C ASP A 127 13.46 -12.17 -2.03
N GLU A 128 14.12 -12.02 -0.87
CA GLU A 128 13.87 -10.96 0.10
C GLU A 128 14.19 -9.58 -0.44
N TYR A 129 15.26 -9.48 -1.23
CA TYR A 129 15.66 -8.22 -1.81
C TYR A 129 14.56 -7.74 -2.75
N ASP A 130 14.07 -8.57 -3.68
CA ASP A 130 13.01 -8.18 -4.59
C ASP A 130 11.66 -7.95 -3.88
N LEU A 131 11.39 -8.64 -2.77
CA LEU A 131 10.21 -8.39 -1.93
C LEU A 131 10.20 -6.99 -1.30
N LEU A 132 11.37 -6.40 -1.01
CA LEU A 132 11.46 -5.00 -0.58
C LEU A 132 11.64 -4.05 -1.77
N ASN A 133 12.57 -4.37 -2.66
CA ASN A 133 12.98 -3.50 -3.76
C ASN A 133 11.85 -3.25 -4.77
N HIS A 134 11.06 -4.26 -5.11
CA HIS A 134 9.99 -4.09 -6.09
C HIS A 134 8.86 -3.17 -5.63
N PRO A 135 8.26 -3.34 -4.43
CA PRO A 135 7.20 -2.45 -4.00
C PRO A 135 7.71 -1.08 -3.55
N TYR A 136 8.98 -0.98 -3.12
CA TYR A 136 9.47 0.22 -2.48
C TYR A 136 10.52 1.03 -3.20
N ASN A 137 11.29 0.42 -4.10
CA ASN A 137 12.39 1.06 -4.84
C ASN A 137 12.17 1.00 -6.36
N LYS A 138 11.00 0.52 -6.79
CA LYS A 138 10.56 0.66 -8.17
C LYS A 138 9.36 1.59 -8.21
N LEU A 139 9.05 2.05 -9.42
CA LEU A 139 8.14 3.14 -9.77
C LEU A 139 6.89 3.39 -8.91
N PHE A 140 6.32 2.39 -8.22
CA PHE A 140 5.15 2.53 -7.34
C PHE A 140 5.37 3.45 -6.13
N THR A 141 6.59 3.56 -5.61
CA THR A 141 6.93 4.50 -4.52
C THR A 141 7.53 5.81 -5.01
N GLU A 142 8.09 5.85 -6.22
CA GLU A 142 8.30 7.12 -6.93
C GLU A 142 6.96 7.84 -7.06
N THR A 143 5.89 7.09 -7.37
CA THR A 143 4.50 7.60 -7.41
C THR A 143 3.96 8.09 -6.07
N MET A 144 4.58 7.69 -4.96
CA MET A 144 4.15 8.08 -3.61
C MET A 144 5.15 9.05 -2.95
N GLY A 145 6.20 9.46 -3.66
CA GLY A 145 7.27 10.32 -3.15
C GLY A 145 8.11 9.72 -2.02
N TRP A 146 7.92 8.44 -1.66
CA TRP A 146 8.63 7.84 -0.53
C TRP A 146 10.14 7.77 -0.80
N ILE A 147 10.51 7.54 -2.06
CA ILE A 147 11.92 7.48 -2.50
C ILE A 147 12.69 8.76 -2.19
N ASP A 148 12.04 9.91 -2.38
CA ASP A 148 12.62 11.24 -2.15
C ASP A 148 12.76 11.54 -0.66
N THR A 149 11.88 10.95 0.17
CA THR A 149 11.89 11.17 1.63
C THR A 149 12.79 10.21 2.40
N LYS A 150 13.23 9.12 1.78
CA LYS A 150 14.00 8.03 2.42
C LYS A 150 15.19 7.54 1.59
N PRO A 151 16.05 8.42 1.04
CA PRO A 151 17.19 7.98 0.23
C PRO A 151 18.08 6.96 0.96
N GLU A 152 18.23 7.09 2.29
CA GLU A 152 19.04 6.19 3.11
C GLU A 152 18.50 4.75 3.13
N PHE A 153 17.19 4.55 3.03
CA PHE A 153 16.60 3.20 2.94
C PHE A 153 17.06 2.50 1.66
N PHE A 154 17.11 3.24 0.55
CA PHE A 154 17.49 2.70 -0.76
C PHE A 154 18.98 2.44 -0.88
N GLU A 155 19.81 3.29 -0.26
CA GLU A 155 21.25 3.04 -0.12
C GLU A 155 21.51 1.75 0.65
N LEU A 156 20.92 1.60 1.84
CA LEU A 156 21.08 0.39 2.66
C LEU A 156 20.55 -0.87 1.96
N LEU A 157 19.43 -0.77 1.26
CA LEU A 157 18.88 -1.88 0.48
C LEU A 157 19.81 -2.28 -0.67
N SER A 158 20.41 -1.30 -1.36
CA SER A 158 21.41 -1.54 -2.41
C SER A 158 22.66 -2.20 -1.85
N ASP A 159 23.18 -1.70 -0.72
CA ASP A 159 24.38 -2.22 -0.06
C ASP A 159 24.18 -3.66 0.45
N ALA A 160 22.97 -4.00 0.91
CA ALA A 160 22.64 -5.34 1.37
C ALA A 160 22.94 -6.42 0.32
N ARG A 161 22.81 -6.13 -0.98
CA ARG A 161 23.14 -7.09 -2.05
C ARG A 161 24.61 -7.49 -2.12
N SER A 162 25.49 -6.66 -1.56
CA SER A 162 26.94 -6.90 -1.56
C SER A 162 27.41 -7.69 -0.34
N ILE A 163 26.51 -8.00 0.61
CA ILE A 163 26.83 -8.79 1.80
C ILE A 163 27.03 -10.26 1.40
N ALA A 164 28.24 -10.77 1.61
CA ALA A 164 28.60 -12.15 1.25
C ALA A 164 28.10 -13.19 2.27
N SER A 165 27.98 -12.82 3.54
CA SER A 165 27.49 -13.71 4.60
C SER A 165 25.96 -13.76 4.58
N ASN A 166 25.40 -14.97 4.46
CA ASN A 166 23.96 -15.15 4.48
C ASN A 166 23.32 -14.64 5.79
N ASP A 167 23.95 -14.89 6.93
CA ASP A 167 23.40 -14.48 8.24
C ASP A 167 23.39 -12.95 8.38
N GLU A 168 24.45 -12.28 7.91
CA GLU A 168 24.53 -10.82 7.92
C GLU A 168 23.55 -10.19 6.92
N TYR A 169 23.36 -10.82 5.75
CA TYR A 169 22.38 -10.40 4.76
C TYR A 169 20.96 -10.46 5.32
N MET A 170 20.58 -11.61 5.91
CA MET A 170 19.26 -11.79 6.51
C MET A 170 19.01 -10.79 7.64
N ALA A 171 20.01 -10.54 8.49
CA ALA A 171 19.90 -9.54 9.56
C ALA A 171 19.67 -8.12 9.02
N ALA A 172 20.37 -7.72 7.96
CA ALA A 172 20.16 -6.43 7.29
C ALA A 172 18.75 -6.33 6.68
N MET A 173 18.31 -7.38 5.99
CA MET A 173 16.96 -7.45 5.41
C MET A 173 15.87 -7.33 6.48
N HIS A 174 16.02 -8.01 7.63
CA HIS A 174 15.08 -7.89 8.74
C HIS A 174 14.96 -6.46 9.28
N GLN A 175 16.08 -5.72 9.38
CA GLN A 175 16.06 -4.32 9.81
C GLN A 175 15.35 -3.41 8.80
N LEU A 176 15.62 -3.60 7.52
CA LEU A 176 15.01 -2.80 6.44
C LEU A 176 13.48 -2.97 6.40
N ARG A 177 12.95 -4.17 6.65
CA ARG A 177 11.49 -4.42 6.68
C ARG A 177 10.73 -3.57 7.70
N ALA A 178 11.37 -3.16 8.79
CA ALA A 178 10.70 -2.39 9.83
C ALA A 178 10.32 -0.98 9.36
N TRP A 179 11.01 -0.43 8.36
CA TRP A 179 10.86 0.95 7.90
C TRP A 179 9.48 1.21 7.29
N PRO A 180 9.08 0.54 6.19
CA PRO A 180 7.77 0.77 5.59
C PRO A 180 6.63 0.36 6.53
N MET A 181 6.87 -0.51 7.53
CA MET A 181 5.85 -0.92 8.50
C MET A 181 5.55 0.20 9.50
N LYS A 182 6.60 0.92 9.89
CA LYS A 182 6.50 2.06 10.79
C LYS A 182 5.95 3.29 10.08
N GLU A 183 6.40 3.54 8.85
CA GLU A 183 6.07 4.77 8.12
C GLU A 183 4.78 4.67 7.31
N GLN A 184 4.35 3.46 6.98
CA GLN A 184 3.09 3.17 6.30
C GLN A 184 2.87 4.02 5.04
N PRO A 185 3.81 3.98 4.06
CA PRO A 185 3.65 4.74 2.81
C PRO A 185 2.47 4.25 1.97
N GLN A 186 1.89 3.10 2.31
CA GLN A 186 0.75 2.49 1.62
C GLN A 186 -0.21 1.82 2.60
N ILE A 187 -1.48 1.69 2.20
CA ILE A 187 -2.51 0.97 2.94
C ILE A 187 -2.61 -0.45 2.40
N VAL A 188 -2.08 -1.42 3.13
CA VAL A 188 -2.15 -2.85 2.75
C VAL A 188 -3.54 -3.39 3.02
N ILE A 189 -4.19 -3.98 2.02
CA ILE A 189 -5.54 -4.55 2.15
C ILE A 189 -5.47 -6.08 2.25
N GLY A 190 -4.70 -6.72 1.36
CA GLY A 190 -4.57 -8.15 1.22
C GLY A 190 -3.62 -8.54 0.09
#